data_AF-A0A2S8X8A3-F1
#
_entry.id   AF-A0A2S8X8A3-F1
#
_cell.length_a   1.000
_cell.length_b   1.000
_cell.length_c   1.000
_cell.angle_alpha   90.00
_cell.angle_beta   90.00
_cell.angle_gamma   90.00
#
_symmetry.space_group_name_H-M   'P 1'
#
loop_
_entity.id
_entity.type
_entity.pdbx_description
1 polymer ?
#
loop_
_entity_poly.entity_id
_entity_poly.type
_entity_poly.pdbx_seq_one_letter_code
_entity_poly.pdbx_strand_id
1 'polypeptide(L)' 'MFFFFFFLLLGMLGLFFGVRALRRPNSWPFNRTKDELHEYDMMGIKFRGVFLLAFGTVLTIASFRLLLI' A
#
# COMPACT_ATOMS: atom_id res chain seq x y z
N MET A 1 7.89 13.31 18.08
CA MET A 1 7.06 13.87 16.99
C MET A 1 7.51 13.45 15.58
N PHE A 2 8.80 13.53 15.22
CA PHE A 2 9.28 13.11 13.89
C PHE A 2 8.84 11.68 13.50
N PHE A 3 9.07 10.70 14.38
CA PHE A 3 8.68 9.30 14.13
C PHE A 3 7.18 9.12 13.91
N PHE A 4 6.33 9.84 14.65
CA PHE A 4 4.88 9.83 14.43
C PHE A 4 4.54 10.23 12.99
N PHE A 5 5.00 11.40 12.54
CA PHE A 5 4.72 11.88 11.18
C PHE A 5 5.30 10.95 10.11
N PHE A 6 6.50 10.41 10.35
CA PHE A 6 7.14 9.48 9.42
C PHE A 6 6.32 8.18 9.25
N PHE A 7 5.93 7.53 10.35
CA PHE A 7 5.13 6.31 10.30
C PHE A 7 3.72 6.57 9.78
N LEU A 8 3.12 7.70 10.14
CA LEU A 8 1.81 8.08 9.62
C LEU A 8 1.84 8.28 8.10
N LEU A 9 2.86 8.97 7.58
CA LEU A 9 3.04 9.19 6.14
C LEU A 9 3.23 7.87 5.40
N LEU A 10 4.10 6.99 5.90
CA LEU A 10 4.30 5.65 5.34
C LEU A 10 3.02 4.81 5.36
N GLY A 11 2.26 4.88 6.46
CA GLY A 11 0.96 4.23 6.59
C GLY A 11 -0.03 4.72 5.53
N MET A 12 -0.16 6.05 5.38
CA MET A 12 -1.02 6.67 4.36
C MET A 12 -0.62 6.29 2.94
N LEU A 13 0.68 6.27 2.62
CA LEU A 13 1.17 5.81 1.32
C LEU A 13 0.82 4.34 1.09
N GLY A 14 1.06 3.47 2.08
CA GLY A 14 0.71 2.06 2.02
C GLY A 14 -0.79 1.84 1.75
N LEU A 15 -1.64 2.57 2.45
CA LEU A 15 -3.10 2.53 2.24
C LEU A 15 -3.49 3.02 0.84
N PHE A 16 -2.96 4.17 0.41
CA PHE A 16 -3.25 4.74 -0.90
C PHE A 16 -2.85 3.79 -2.05
N PHE A 17 -1.63 3.27 -2.00
CA PHE A 17 -1.16 2.30 -2.99
C PHE A 17 -1.91 0.97 -2.88
N GLY A 18 -2.23 0.49 -1.68
CA GLY A 18 -3.04 -0.72 -1.49
C GLY A 18 -4.42 -0.62 -2.15
N VAL A 19 -5.15 0.48 -1.91
CA VAL A 19 -6.45 0.75 -2.56
C VAL A 19 -6.29 0.85 -4.08
N ARG A 20 -5.24 1.53 -4.55
CA ARG A 20 -4.99 1.68 -5.99
C ARG A 20 -4.70 0.34 -6.68
N ALA A 21 -3.95 -0.56 -6.06
CA ALA A 21 -3.69 -1.91 -6.56
C ALA A 21 -4.99 -2.70 -6.75
N LEU A 22 -5.92 -2.59 -5.79
CA LEU A 22 -7.19 -3.31 -5.85
C LEU A 22 -8.15 -2.72 -6.89
N ARG A 23 -8.25 -1.39 -6.97
CA ARG A 23 -9.20 -0.71 -7.86
C ARG A 23 -8.72 -0.61 -9.31
N ARG A 24 -7.42 -0.38 -9.52
CA ARG A 24 -6.82 -0.17 -10.84
C ARG A 24 -5.50 -0.93 -10.96
N PRO A 25 -5.52 -2.28 -10.92
CA PRO A 25 -4.31 -3.11 -11.00
C PRO A 25 -3.53 -2.86 -12.30
N ASN A 26 -4.21 -2.52 -13.39
CA ASN A 26 -3.58 -2.24 -14.68
C ASN A 26 -2.71 -0.97 -14.66
N SER A 27 -2.99 -0.04 -13.74
CA SER A 27 -2.24 1.21 -13.58
C SER A 27 -1.13 1.12 -12.53
N TRP A 28 -0.76 -0.11 -12.15
CA TRP A 28 0.25 -0.35 -11.13
C TRP A 28 1.63 0.11 -11.62
N PRO A 29 2.36 0.93 -10.85
CA PRO A 29 3.59 1.56 -11.32
C PRO A 29 4.68 0.55 -11.73
N PHE A 30 4.69 -0.63 -11.12
CA PHE A 30 5.66 -1.69 -11.41
C PHE A 30 5.26 -2.61 -12.58
N ASN A 31 4.12 -2.38 -13.22
CA ASN A 31 3.64 -3.18 -14.33
C ASN A 31 3.57 -2.40 -15.66
N ARG A 32 4.20 -1.22 -15.72
CA ARG A 32 4.19 -0.32 -16.88
C ARG A 32 4.87 -0.87 -18.14
N THR A 33 5.71 -1.90 -18.01
CA THR A 33 6.52 -2.48 -19.10
C THR A 33 5.96 -3.78 -19.65
N LYS A 34 4.83 -4.27 -19.13
CA LYS A 34 4.17 -5.46 -19.69
C LYS A 34 3.06 -5.01 -20.63
N ASP A 35 3.26 -5.23 -21.93
CA ASP A 35 2.28 -4.90 -22.98
C ASP A 35 1.00 -5.74 -22.86
N GLU A 36 1.08 -6.94 -22.29
CA GLU A 36 -0.08 -7.79 -22.01
C GLU A 36 -0.18 -8.10 -20.50
N LEU A 37 -1.20 -7.55 -19.84
CA LEU A 37 -1.55 -7.94 -18.48
C LEU A 37 -2.35 -9.24 -18.50
N HIS A 38 -1.69 -10.37 -18.24
CA HIS A 38 -2.40 -11.61 -17.97
C HIS A 38 -3.14 -11.57 -16.63
N GLU A 39 -4.25 -12.31 -16.52
CA GLU A 39 -5.07 -12.40 -15.31
C GLU A 39 -4.25 -12.80 -14.06
N TYR A 40 -3.23 -13.63 -14.25
CA TYR A 40 -2.29 -14.02 -13.19
C TYR A 40 -1.50 -12.82 -12.62
N ASP A 41 -1.04 -11.91 -13.48
CA ASP A 41 -0.35 -10.69 -13.04
C ASP A 41 -1.31 -9.75 -12.29
N MET A 42 -2.57 -9.66 -12.74
CA MET A 42 -3.60 -8.89 -12.02
C MET A 42 -3.85 -9.44 -10.62
N MET A 43 -3.91 -10.76 -10.46
CA MET A 43 -4.09 -11.41 -9.17
C MET A 43 -2.90 -11.14 -8.25
N GLY A 44 -1.68 -11.20 -8.77
CA GLY A 44 -0.46 -10.83 -8.03
C GLY A 44 -0.44 -9.37 -7.58
N ILE A 45 -0.88 -8.43 -8.43
CA ILE A 45 -0.99 -7.02 -8.06
C ILE A 45 -2.03 -6.81 -6.96
N LYS A 46 -3.20 -7.45 -7.06
CA LYS A 46 -4.23 -7.39 -6.03
C LYS A 46 -3.73 -7.94 -4.69
N PHE A 47 -3.00 -9.06 -4.71
CA PHE A 47 -2.39 -9.63 -3.51
C PHE A 47 -1.40 -8.67 -2.84
N ARG A 48 -0.51 -8.06 -3.62
CA ARG A 48 0.39 -7.00 -3.14
C ARG A 48 -0.38 -5.79 -2.59
N GLY A 49 -1.52 -5.47 -3.20
CA GLY A 49 -2.44 -4.44 -2.72
C GLY A 49 -2.99 -4.73 -1.33
N VAL A 50 -3.48 -5.95 -1.09
CA VAL A 50 -3.94 -6.40 0.24
C VAL A 50 -2.82 -6.32 1.27
N PHE A 51 -1.61 -6.76 0.91
CA PHE A 51 -0.45 -6.68 1.80
C PHE A 51 -0.11 -5.22 2.15
N LEU A 52 -0.11 -4.31 1.17
CA LEU A 52 0.09 -2.88 1.37
C LEU A 52 -0.99 -2.24 2.27
N LEU A 53 -2.24 -2.66 2.14
CA LEU A 53 -3.32 -2.22 3.03
C LEU A 53 -3.08 -2.68 4.47
N ALA A 54 -2.77 -3.95 4.67
CA ALA A 54 -2.50 -4.51 5.99
C ALA A 54 -1.28 -3.81 6.64
N PHE A 55 -0.19 -3.70 5.89
CA PHE A 55 1.02 -3.02 6.34
C PHE A 55 0.78 -1.53 6.65
N GLY A 56 0.08 -0.82 5.76
CA GLY A 56 -0.27 0.59 5.95
C GLY A 56 -1.13 0.80 7.21
N THR A 57 -2.12 -0.08 7.43
CA THR A 57 -2.97 -0.06 8.63
C THR A 57 -2.15 -0.23 9.90
N VAL A 58 -1.24 -1.22 9.93
CA VAL A 58 -0.35 -1.46 11.09
C VAL A 58 0.54 -0.25 11.36
N LEU A 59 1.15 0.35 10.33
CA LEU A 59 1.98 1.54 10.49
C LEU A 59 1.20 2.76 10.99
N THR A 60 -0.03 2.96 10.50
CA THR A 60 -0.90 4.03 10.98
C THR A 60 -1.23 3.81 12.46
N ILE A 61 -1.64 2.61 12.89
CA ILE A 61 -1.90 2.30 14.30
C ILE A 61 -0.64 2.49 15.15
N ALA A 62 0.51 2.01 14.67
CA ALA A 62 1.79 2.16 15.36
C ALA A 62 2.18 3.64 15.53
N SER A 63 1.90 4.49 14.54
CA SER A 63 2.14 5.93 14.67
C SER A 63 1.33 6.54 15.83
N PHE A 64 0.05 6.20 15.98
CA PHE A 64 -0.76 6.71 17.09
C PHE A 64 -0.31 6.16 18.45
N ARG A 65 0.20 4.93 18.50
CA ARG A 65 0.82 4.39 19.72
C ARG A 65 2.04 5.21 20.16
N LEU A 66 2.84 5.73 19.23
CA LEU A 66 3.98 6.62 19.52
C LEU A 66 3.59 8.01 20.03
N LEU A 67 2.30 8.39 19.98
CA LEU A 67 1.79 9.63 20.60
C LEU A 67 1.27 9.41 22.02
N LEU A 68 0.89 8.18 22.36
CA LEU A 68 0.32 7.81 23.65
C LEU A 68 1.37 7.34 24.67
N ILE A 69 2.62 7.19 24.22
CA ILE A 69 3.81 6.86 25.01
C ILE A 69 4.69 8.12 25.05
#